data_AF-A0A534L1R3-F1
#
_entry.id   AF-A0A534L1R3-F1
#
_cell.length_a   1.000
_cell.length_b   1.000
_cell.length_c   1.000
_cell.angle_alpha   90.00
_cell.angle_beta   90.00
_cell.angle_gamma   90.00
#
_symmetry.space_group_name_H-M   'P 1'
#
loop_
_entity.id
_entity.type
_entity.pdbx_description
1 polymer ?
#
loop_
_entity_poly.entity_id
_entity_poly.type
_entity_poly.pdbx_seq_one_letter_code
_entity_poly.pdbx_strand_id
1 'polypeptide(L)'
;MVITVKRGLIRAGRIIVDHDTYRVRRDGKGSFIVSKPGADASGLVRYLKWRDLLFLENPPHKVEIRFLPGETSFEFDNRTYRIGPMTDGHVVIHERDRKVVEGRVTASGVRLETVAVELEPIKNELAFGLALRSEDLARQFHYEGTG
;
A
#
# COMPACT_ATOMS: atom_id res chain seq x y z
N MET A 1 -15.81 -3.76 -3.30
CA MET A 1 -15.20 -3.12 -2.13
C MET A 1 -14.25 -2.05 -2.61
N VAL A 2 -14.30 -0.87 -1.98
CA VAL A 2 -13.42 0.25 -2.28
C VAL A 2 -12.58 0.59 -1.05
N ILE A 3 -11.27 0.73 -1.23
CA ILE A 3 -10.34 1.10 -0.17
C ILE A 3 -9.77 2.48 -0.46
N THR A 4 -9.89 3.41 0.49
CA THR A 4 -9.28 4.73 0.40
C THR A 4 -8.31 4.95 1.54
N VAL A 5 -7.05 5.19 1.21
CA VAL A 5 -6.03 5.58 2.17
C VAL A 5 -5.88 7.09 2.13
N LYS A 6 -6.09 7.72 3.29
CA LYS A 6 -5.79 9.14 3.52
C LYS A 6 -4.58 9.24 4.43
N ARG A 7 -3.44 9.58 3.86
CA ARG A 7 -2.22 10.00 4.54
C ARG A 7 -2.46 11.36 5.16
N GLY A 8 -2.22 11.48 6.46
CA GLY A 8 -2.33 12.77 7.15
C GLY A 8 -1.00 13.53 7.06
N LEU A 9 -1.08 14.86 7.00
CA LEU A 9 0.10 15.74 7.11
C LEU A 9 0.72 15.68 8.53
N ILE A 10 -0.12 15.55 9.56
CA ILE A 10 0.27 15.56 10.99
C ILE A 10 0.11 14.18 11.64
N ARG A 11 -0.87 13.38 11.19
CA ARG A 11 -1.18 12.05 11.72
C ARG A 11 -0.76 10.96 10.73
N ALA A 12 -0.48 9.77 11.24
CA ALA A 12 -0.04 8.62 10.45
C ALA A 12 -1.01 8.22 9.31
N GLY A 13 -2.27 8.63 9.39
CA GLY A 13 -3.29 8.48 8.35
C GLY A 13 -4.47 7.64 8.81
N ARG A 14 -5.36 7.33 7.88
CA ARG A 14 -6.49 6.42 8.05
C ARG A 14 -6.74 5.65 6.77
N ILE A 15 -7.29 4.45 6.92
CA ILE A 15 -7.79 3.62 5.83
C ILE A 15 -9.31 3.62 5.95
N ILE A 16 -10.01 3.79 4.84
CA ILE A 16 -11.46 3.72 4.76
C ILE A 16 -11.76 2.55 3.84
N VAL A 17 -12.38 1.49 4.36
CA VAL A 17 -12.82 0.34 3.57
C VAL A 17 -14.34 0.43 3.50
N ASP A 18 -14.87 0.70 2.32
CA ASP A 18 -16.28 1.02 2.09
C ASP A 18 -16.77 2.14 3.05
N HIS A 19 -17.43 1.78 4.15
CA HIS A 19 -17.93 2.72 5.17
C HIS A 19 -17.12 2.73 6.48
N ASP A 20 -16.24 1.75 6.68
CA ASP A 20 -15.50 1.57 7.92
C ASP A 20 -14.17 2.33 7.91
N THR A 21 -13.89 3.04 9.00
CA THR A 21 -12.65 3.81 9.15
C THR A 21 -11.69 3.16 10.14
N TYR A 22 -10.52 2.82 9.64
CA TYR A 22 -9.41 2.21 10.38
C TYR A 22 -8.35 3.26 10.64
N ARG A 23 -7.98 3.44 11.91
CA ARG A 23 -6.90 4.36 12.28
C ARG A 23 -5.55 3.68 12.05
N VAL A 24 -4.62 4.42 11.48
CA VAL A 24 -3.22 4.01 11.40
C VAL A 24 -2.43 4.79 12.43
N ARG A 25 -1.49 4.11 13.11
CA ARG A 25 -0.58 4.69 14.10
C ARG A 25 0.86 4.43 13.69
N ARG A 26 1.80 5.26 14.14
CA ARG A 26 3.24 4.96 14.05
C ARG A 26 3.68 4.28 15.33
N ASP A 27 4.51 3.25 15.24
CA ASP A 27 4.98 2.46 16.39
C ASP A 27 6.26 3.01 17.06
N GLY A 28 6.69 4.23 16.72
CA GLY A 28 7.93 4.83 17.21
C GLY A 28 9.22 4.20 16.66
N LYS A 29 9.14 3.03 16.00
CA LYS A 29 10.27 2.29 15.40
C LYS A 29 10.31 2.40 13.87
N GLY A 30 9.46 3.27 13.32
CA GLY A 30 9.38 3.54 11.88
C GLY A 30 8.38 2.66 11.13
N SER A 31 7.60 1.83 11.84
CA SER A 31 6.49 1.07 11.26
C SER A 31 5.15 1.77 11.52
N PHE A 32 4.15 1.33 10.77
CA PHE A 32 2.78 1.77 10.87
C PHE A 32 1.90 0.61 11.30
N ILE A 33 1.16 0.80 12.39
CA ILE A 33 0.19 -0.15 12.92
C ILE A 33 -1.16 0.13 12.24
N VAL A 34 -1.66 -0.85 11.50
CA VAL A 34 -2.95 -0.86 10.83
C VAL A 34 -3.92 -1.66 11.68
N SER A 35 -4.70 -0.96 12.52
CA SER A 35 -5.66 -1.61 13.43
C SER A 35 -6.95 -1.98 12.68
N LYS A 36 -7.33 -3.25 12.72
CA LYS A 36 -8.64 -3.77 12.27
C LYS A 36 -9.57 -3.91 13.48
N PRO A 37 -10.69 -3.17 13.59
CA PRO A 37 -11.67 -3.37 14.66
C PRO A 37 -12.15 -4.83 14.67
N GLY A 38 -12.17 -5.45 15.86
CA GLY A 38 -12.61 -6.84 16.02
C GLY A 38 -11.59 -7.91 15.61
N ALA A 39 -10.36 -7.54 15.24
CA ALA A 39 -9.29 -8.49 14.99
C ALA A 39 -8.36 -8.62 16.22
N ASP A 40 -7.94 -9.85 16.51
CA ASP A 40 -7.01 -10.15 17.62
C ASP A 40 -5.60 -9.59 17.39
N ALA A 41 -5.23 -9.36 16.13
CA ALA A 41 -3.94 -8.80 15.74
C ALA A 41 -4.08 -7.60 14.82
N SER A 42 -3.25 -6.58 15.04
CA SER A 42 -3.09 -5.45 14.11
C SER A 42 -2.05 -5.78 13.05
N GLY A 43 -2.28 -5.31 11.83
CA GLY A 43 -1.27 -5.35 10.78
C GLY A 43 -0.16 -4.33 11.05
N LEU A 44 1.05 -4.62 10.55
CA LEU A 44 2.22 -3.78 10.58
C LEU A 44 2.68 -3.53 9.15
N VAL A 45 2.96 -2.27 8.83
CA VAL A 45 3.47 -1.83 7.55
C VAL A 45 4.75 -1.05 7.77
N ARG A 46 5.85 -1.44 7.13
CA ARG A 46 7.11 -0.71 7.20
C ARG A 46 7.63 -0.46 5.80
N TYR A 47 7.93 0.79 5.50
CA TYR A 47 8.50 1.18 4.21
C TYR A 47 9.89 1.78 4.42
N LEU A 48 10.91 1.10 3.91
CA LEU A 48 12.31 1.53 3.91
C LEU A 48 12.58 2.31 2.63
N LYS A 49 12.31 3.62 2.65
CA LYS A 49 12.46 4.54 1.50
C LYS A 49 13.79 4.39 0.76
N TRP A 50 14.91 4.38 1.49
CA TRP A 50 16.26 4.29 0.93
C TRP A 50 16.56 2.96 0.20
N ARG A 51 15.73 1.93 0.38
CA ARG A 51 15.85 0.61 -0.27
C ARG A 51 14.68 0.31 -1.18
N ASP A 52 13.72 1.23 -1.31
CA ASP A 52 12.45 1.00 -2.01
C ASP A 52 11.78 -0.33 -1.58
N LEU A 53 11.80 -0.61 -0.27
CA LEU A 53 11.39 -1.89 0.28
C LEU A 53 10.21 -1.75 1.24
N LEU A 54 9.13 -2.48 0.95
CA LEU A 54 7.91 -2.50 1.73
C LEU A 54 7.72 -3.86 2.40
N PHE A 55 7.48 -3.84 3.71
CA PHE A 55 7.12 -4.99 4.51
C PHE A 55 5.68 -4.85 4.98
N LEU A 56 4.90 -5.91 4.78
CA LEU A 56 3.55 -6.07 5.29
C LEU A 56 3.55 -7.29 6.22
N GLU A 57 3.14 -7.10 7.46
CA GLU A 57 2.98 -8.20 8.42
C GLU A 57 1.57 -8.15 9.00
N ASN A 58 0.77 -9.16 8.74
CA ASN A 58 -0.54 -9.36 9.35
C ASN A 58 -0.68 -10.85 9.67
N PRO A 59 -0.29 -11.30 10.88
CA PRO A 59 -0.18 -12.72 11.21
C PRO A 59 -1.44 -13.51 10.79
N PRO A 60 -1.28 -14.62 10.03
CA PRO A 60 -0.02 -15.32 9.73
C PRO A 60 0.77 -14.78 8.52
N HIS A 61 0.28 -13.76 7.83
CA HIS A 61 0.81 -13.28 6.55
C HIS A 61 2.02 -12.36 6.71
N LYS A 62 3.05 -12.59 5.89
CA LYS A 62 4.19 -11.69 5.74
C LYS A 62 4.51 -11.53 4.26
N VAL A 63 4.62 -10.30 3.79
CA VAL A 63 4.90 -9.97 2.40
C VAL A 63 6.01 -8.93 2.34
N GLU A 64 7.00 -9.16 1.48
CA GLU A 64 8.04 -8.21 1.13
C GLU A 64 7.84 -7.79 -0.33
N ILE A 65 7.84 -6.48 -0.58
CA ILE A 65 7.71 -5.90 -1.92
C ILE A 65 8.89 -4.96 -2.13
N ARG A 66 9.79 -5.34 -3.04
CA ARG A 66 10.89 -4.48 -3.47
C ARG A 66 10.48 -3.76 -4.75
N PHE A 67 10.30 -2.45 -4.66
CA PHE A 67 10.03 -1.64 -5.83
C PHE A 67 11.31 -1.48 -6.65
N LEU A 68 11.23 -1.87 -7.92
CA LEU A 68 12.33 -1.76 -8.89
C LEU A 68 11.97 -0.72 -9.95
N PRO A 69 12.96 -0.06 -10.57
CA PRO A 69 12.73 0.69 -11.81
C PRO A 69 12.18 -0.27 -12.88
N GLY A 70 10.91 -0.08 -13.28
CA GLY A 70 10.21 -0.98 -14.20
C GLY A 70 9.17 -1.84 -13.50
N GLU A 71 9.25 -3.17 -13.68
CA GLU A 71 8.25 -4.10 -13.17
C GLU A 71 8.55 -4.53 -11.73
N THR A 72 7.60 -4.31 -10.83
CA THR A 72 7.68 -4.74 -9.44
C THR A 72 6.80 -5.98 -9.26
N SER A 73 7.31 -7.02 -8.63
CA SER A 73 6.51 -8.20 -8.27
C SER A 73 6.65 -8.58 -6.81
N PHE A 74 5.65 -9.30 -6.30
CA PHE A 74 5.70 -9.88 -4.97
C PHE A 74 4.93 -11.20 -4.94
N GLU A 75 5.27 -12.03 -3.98
CA GLU A 75 4.59 -13.30 -3.74
C GLU A 75 3.64 -13.18 -2.55
N PHE A 76 2.45 -13.75 -2.69
CA PHE A 76 1.50 -13.92 -1.60
C PHE A 76 0.65 -15.15 -1.86
N ASP A 77 0.50 -16.02 -0.86
CA ASP A 77 -0.30 -17.24 -0.95
C ASP A 77 0.03 -18.11 -2.19
N ASN A 78 1.34 -18.34 -2.42
CA ASN A 78 1.89 -19.09 -3.57
C ASN A 78 1.51 -18.52 -4.95
N ARG A 79 1.17 -17.23 -5.03
CA ARG A 79 0.88 -16.53 -6.28
C ARG A 79 1.82 -15.36 -6.46
N THR A 80 2.21 -15.10 -7.70
CA THR A 80 3.01 -13.94 -8.08
C THR A 80 2.11 -12.83 -8.58
N TYR A 81 2.23 -11.66 -7.97
CA TYR A 81 1.52 -10.45 -8.34
C TYR A 81 2.48 -9.42 -8.91
N ARG A 82 2.06 -8.71 -9.96
CA ARG A 82 2.87 -7.70 -10.67
C ARG A 82 2.23 -6.33 -10.51
N ILE A 83 2.93 -5.44 -9.83
CA ILE A 83 2.55 -4.05 -9.64
C ILE A 83 3.02 -3.27 -10.86
N GLY A 84 2.07 -2.66 -11.57
CA GLY A 84 2.37 -1.77 -12.68
C GLY A 84 3.04 -0.46 -12.21
N PRO A 85 3.62 0.32 -13.13
CA PRO A 85 4.17 1.64 -12.82
C PRO A 85 3.12 2.53 -12.12
N MET A 86 3.52 3.22 -11.06
CA MET A 86 2.65 4.14 -10.30
C MET A 86 2.84 5.61 -10.70
N THR A 87 3.58 5.88 -11.77
CA THR A 87 4.01 7.23 -12.18
C THR A 87 2.90 8.08 -12.79
N ASP A 88 1.88 7.45 -13.40
CA ASP A 88 0.76 8.15 -14.06
C ASP A 88 -0.46 8.31 -13.14
N GLY A 89 -0.25 8.18 -11.83
CA GLY A 89 -1.33 8.27 -10.84
C GLY A 89 -2.30 7.09 -10.86
N HIS A 90 -2.02 6.03 -11.62
CA HIS A 90 -2.76 4.77 -11.61
C HIS A 90 -2.11 3.76 -10.67
N VAL A 91 -2.93 2.88 -10.10
CA VAL A 91 -2.48 1.76 -9.27
C VAL A 91 -3.09 0.50 -9.83
N VAL A 92 -2.28 -0.36 -10.45
CA VAL A 92 -2.75 -1.61 -11.04
C VAL A 92 -1.86 -2.75 -10.57
N ILE A 93 -2.49 -3.85 -10.12
CA ILE A 93 -1.80 -5.10 -9.80
C ILE A 93 -2.40 -6.21 -10.64
N HIS A 94 -1.55 -7.01 -11.27
CA HIS A 94 -1.94 -8.16 -12.07
C HIS A 94 -1.54 -9.48 -11.41
N GLU A 95 -2.36 -10.50 -11.57
CA GLU A 95 -1.97 -11.91 -11.45
C GLU A 95 -2.05 -12.51 -12.86
N ARG A 96 -0.90 -12.90 -13.43
CA ARG A 96 -0.80 -13.22 -14.88
C ARG A 96 -1.43 -12.07 -15.68
N ASP A 97 -2.35 -12.33 -16.60
CA ASP A 97 -2.96 -11.29 -17.44
C ASP A 97 -4.24 -10.68 -16.84
N ARG A 98 -4.59 -11.06 -15.61
CA ARG A 98 -5.80 -10.58 -14.93
C ARG A 98 -5.47 -9.43 -13.99
N LYS A 99 -6.16 -8.30 -14.14
CA LYS A 99 -6.16 -7.23 -13.13
C LYS A 99 -6.83 -7.73 -11.85
N VAL A 100 -6.11 -7.69 -10.74
CA VAL A 100 -6.59 -8.08 -9.40
C VAL A 100 -6.69 -6.90 -8.44
N VAL A 101 -6.02 -5.79 -8.75
CA VAL A 101 -6.23 -4.49 -8.10
C VAL A 101 -6.28 -3.42 -9.18
N GLU A 102 -7.24 -2.51 -9.06
CA GLU A 102 -7.31 -1.29 -9.85
C GLU A 102 -7.66 -0.11 -8.96
N GLY A 103 -7.02 1.02 -9.23
CA GLY A 103 -7.10 2.18 -8.38
C GLY A 103 -6.33 3.36 -8.94
N ARG A 104 -6.26 4.41 -8.13
CA ARG A 104 -5.55 5.64 -8.42
C ARG A 104 -4.90 6.25 -7.20
N VAL A 105 -3.83 6.98 -7.45
CA VAL A 105 -3.25 7.95 -6.52
C VAL A 105 -4.22 9.13 -6.38
N THR A 106 -4.31 9.66 -5.18
CA THR A 106 -5.06 10.88 -4.86
C THR A 106 -4.11 11.89 -4.23
N ALA A 107 -4.52 13.16 -4.16
CA ALA A 107 -3.74 14.20 -3.48
C ALA A 107 -3.39 13.87 -2.02
N SER A 108 -4.11 12.92 -1.39
CA SER A 108 -3.91 12.55 0.02
C SER A 108 -3.51 11.09 0.23
N GLY A 109 -3.18 10.30 -0.79
CA GLY A 109 -2.88 8.87 -0.66
C GLY A 109 -3.33 8.08 -1.87
N VAL A 110 -4.05 6.96 -1.69
CA VAL A 110 -4.55 6.13 -2.80
C VAL A 110 -6.01 5.75 -2.60
N ARG A 111 -6.69 5.45 -3.70
CA ARG A 111 -8.04 4.87 -3.74
C ARG A 111 -8.00 3.65 -4.65
N LEU A 112 -8.21 2.47 -4.09
CA LEU A 112 -8.35 1.22 -4.82
C LEU A 112 -9.83 0.98 -5.06
N GLU A 113 -10.26 1.04 -6.32
CA GLU A 113 -11.63 0.79 -6.73
C GLU A 113 -11.99 -0.69 -6.70
N THR A 114 -11.02 -1.55 -7.02
CA THR A 114 -11.19 -3.01 -6.97
C THR A 114 -10.00 -3.66 -6.29
N VAL A 115 -10.29 -4.69 -5.49
CA VAL A 115 -9.30 -5.58 -4.88
C VAL A 115 -9.90 -6.98 -4.92
N ALA A 116 -9.19 -7.92 -5.54
CA ALA A 116 -9.63 -9.29 -5.65
C ALA A 116 -9.58 -10.03 -4.30
N VAL A 117 -10.44 -11.04 -4.17
CA VAL A 117 -10.69 -11.77 -2.91
C VAL A 117 -9.41 -12.40 -2.35
N GLU A 118 -8.53 -12.87 -3.21
CA GLU A 118 -7.24 -13.45 -2.84
C GLU A 118 -6.31 -12.48 -2.11
N LEU A 119 -6.46 -11.16 -2.30
CA LEU A 119 -5.65 -10.14 -1.62
C LEU A 119 -6.34 -9.58 -0.37
N GLU A 120 -7.57 -10.00 -0.06
CA GLU A 120 -8.31 -9.51 1.09
C GLU A 120 -7.58 -9.61 2.44
N PRO A 121 -6.81 -10.67 2.73
CA PRO A 121 -6.14 -10.80 4.02
C PRO A 121 -5.12 -9.68 4.30
N ILE A 122 -4.51 -9.13 3.24
CA ILE A 122 -3.47 -8.09 3.33
C ILE A 122 -3.92 -6.74 2.75
N LYS A 123 -5.20 -6.60 2.35
CA LYS A 123 -5.69 -5.45 1.55
C LYS A 123 -5.42 -4.09 2.19
N ASN A 124 -5.55 -3.99 3.51
CA ASN A 124 -5.38 -2.73 4.23
C ASN A 124 -3.90 -2.35 4.28
N GLU A 125 -3.05 -3.33 4.60
CA GLU A 125 -1.61 -3.20 4.67
C GLU A 125 -1.03 -2.85 3.30
N LEU A 126 -1.48 -3.55 2.25
CA LEU A 126 -1.10 -3.31 0.87
C LEU A 126 -1.52 -1.92 0.40
N ALA A 127 -2.78 -1.52 0.58
CA ALA A 127 -3.26 -0.19 0.20
C ALA A 127 -2.46 0.92 0.91
N PHE A 128 -2.17 0.73 2.18
CA PHE A 128 -1.39 1.70 2.95
C PHE A 128 0.08 1.77 2.50
N GLY A 129 0.67 0.62 2.18
CA GLY A 129 2.01 0.52 1.61
C GLY A 129 2.13 1.22 0.25
N LEU A 130 1.14 1.03 -0.63
CA LEU A 130 1.06 1.73 -1.92
C LEU A 130 0.94 3.25 -1.73
N ALA A 131 0.21 3.71 -0.72
CA ALA A 131 0.16 5.14 -0.37
C ALA A 131 1.53 5.67 0.09
N LEU A 132 2.30 4.88 0.86
CA LEU A 132 3.66 5.26 1.26
C LEU A 132 4.60 5.37 0.06
N ARG A 133 4.56 4.41 -0.87
CA ARG A 133 5.36 4.45 -2.10
C ARG A 133 4.98 5.64 -2.97
N SER A 134 3.68 5.88 -3.17
CA SER A 134 3.21 7.02 -3.96
C SER A 134 3.64 8.36 -3.37
N GLU A 135 3.57 8.54 -2.04
CA GLU A 135 4.06 9.75 -1.36
C GLU A 135 5.56 9.96 -1.58
N ASP A 136 6.33 8.88 -1.63
CA ASP A 136 7.77 8.90 -1.85
C ASP A 136 8.14 9.26 -3.30
N LEU A 137 7.47 8.63 -4.27
CA LEU A 137 7.59 8.95 -5.70
C LEU A 137 7.27 10.43 -5.98
N ALA A 138 6.17 10.94 -5.43
CA ALA A 138 5.80 12.34 -5.60
C ALA A 138 6.90 13.29 -5.10
N ARG A 139 7.54 12.98 -3.97
CA ARG A 139 8.67 13.77 -3.46
C ARG A 139 9.86 13.70 -4.41
N GLN A 140 10.22 12.53 -4.92
CA GLN A 140 11.35 12.35 -5.85
C GLN A 140 11.16 13.20 -7.12
N PHE A 141 9.98 13.13 -7.76
CA PHE A 141 9.67 13.95 -8.94
C PHE A 141 9.68 15.46 -8.65
N HIS A 142 9.21 15.88 -7.48
CA HIS A 142 9.30 17.29 -7.07
C HIS A 142 10.76 17.77 -6.90
N TYR A 143 11.68 16.90 -6.48
CA TYR A 143 13.10 17.25 -6.36
C TYR A 143 13.81 17.29 -7.72
N GLU A 144 13.42 16.46 -8.68
CA GLU A 144 14.03 16.41 -10.02
C GLU A 144 13.60 17.59 -10.93
N GLY A 145 12.43 18.19 -10.70
CA GLY A 145 11.94 19.35 -11.47
C GLY A 145 12.52 20.72 -11.08
N THR A 146 13.45 20.76 -10.13
CA THR A 146 14.09 22.00 -9.63
C THR A 146 15.61 22.06 -9.88
N GLY A 147 16.14 21.12 -10.67
CA GLY A 147 17.55 21.05 -11.07
C GLY A 147 17.86 21.73 -12.38
#